data_AF-A0A2T0AUD5-F1
#
_entry.id   AF-A0A2T0AUD5-F1
#
_cell.length_a   1.000
_cell.length_b   1.000
_cell.length_c   1.000
_cell.angle_alpha   90.00
_cell.angle_beta   90.00
_cell.angle_gamma   90.00
#
_symmetry.space_group_name_H-M   'P 1'
#
loop_
_entity.id
_entity.type
_entity.pdbx_description
1 polymer ?
#
loop_
_entity_poly.entity_id
_entity_poly.type
_entity_poly.pdbx_seq_one_letter_code
_entity_poly.pdbx_strand_id
1 'polypeptide(L)'
;MVAIKALIDKYFNNIQIDLLFPYICDIFLFIKFYTKDVLILELNKIRGNTYFIDSPTNIGVYTFKNKFCLLIDSGLNSSAAKKFDEVLISNKLHPKYIINTHAHTDHCGGNLYFKENYPGILVYASEKERIYMENPELSSIVLSSSSPIKKLSQNPKPLEVHFVLKYGTNKINDEKFEIIPLSGHSQEHIGIITPEKVCFLGDSIFSQDTLNKYAFPFLFDIEDTLKTLNNIKEIDADYFVISHGKDILNKEEIITLADKNIENINSHMETILEILEQPCTREDILENIIVLNDITINMKQYMLDLSAVSAFISYLYNHELIDSSIEDGKLYYFKK
;
A
#
# COMPACT_ATOMS: atom_id res chain seq x y z
N MET A 1 -39.40 -9.41 -7.59
CA MET A 1 -40.31 -10.40 -8.22
C MET A 1 -40.91 -9.94 -9.55
N VAL A 2 -41.40 -8.69 -9.66
CA VAL A 2 -42.09 -8.21 -10.88
C VAL A 2 -41.19 -8.15 -12.12
N ALA A 3 -39.91 -7.75 -11.98
CA ALA A 3 -38.97 -7.68 -13.11
C ALA A 3 -38.52 -9.06 -13.65
N ILE A 4 -38.50 -10.09 -12.80
CA ILE A 4 -38.06 -11.45 -13.16
C ILE A 4 -39.16 -12.18 -13.94
N LYS A 5 -40.43 -11.95 -13.59
CA LYS A 5 -41.57 -12.51 -14.34
C LYS A 5 -41.60 -12.02 -15.78
N ALA A 6 -41.31 -10.73 -16.00
CA ALA A 6 -41.21 -10.14 -17.34
C ALA A 6 -40.05 -10.71 -18.19
N LEU A 7 -38.96 -11.14 -17.56
CA LEU A 7 -37.83 -11.79 -18.25
C LEU A 7 -38.15 -13.25 -18.60
N ILE A 8 -38.79 -13.99 -17.71
CA ILE A 8 -39.19 -15.39 -17.95
C ILE A 8 -40.25 -15.46 -19.06
N ASP A 9 -41.26 -14.59 -19.01
CA ASP A 9 -42.34 -14.53 -20.01
C ASP A 9 -41.81 -14.10 -21.40
N LYS A 10 -40.70 -13.34 -21.46
CA LYS A 10 -40.09 -12.87 -22.73
C LYS A 10 -39.30 -13.96 -23.46
N TYR A 11 -38.70 -14.91 -22.74
CA TYR A 11 -37.77 -15.89 -23.32
C TYR A 11 -38.29 -17.34 -23.30
N PHE A 12 -39.32 -17.65 -22.52
CA PHE A 12 -39.84 -19.01 -22.36
C PHE A 12 -41.36 -19.06 -22.55
N ASN A 13 -41.81 -18.78 -23.78
CA ASN A 13 -43.20 -19.02 -24.17
C ASN A 13 -43.45 -20.54 -24.26
N ASN A 14 -44.29 -21.07 -23.36
CA ASN A 14 -44.81 -22.46 -23.30
C ASN A 14 -44.06 -23.50 -22.46
N ILE A 15 -43.52 -23.15 -21.29
CA ILE A 15 -43.11 -24.17 -20.30
C ILE A 15 -43.98 -24.06 -19.05
N GLN A 16 -44.59 -25.18 -18.62
CA GLN A 16 -45.31 -25.28 -17.33
C GLN A 16 -44.35 -24.91 -16.19
N ILE A 17 -44.55 -23.72 -15.62
CA ILE A 17 -43.68 -23.10 -14.60
C ILE A 17 -43.55 -24.00 -13.35
N ASP A 18 -44.56 -24.82 -13.05
CA ASP A 18 -44.60 -25.68 -11.87
C ASP A 18 -43.60 -26.86 -11.93
N LEU A 19 -43.17 -27.27 -13.12
CA LEU A 19 -42.17 -28.34 -13.31
C LEU A 19 -40.72 -27.86 -13.17
N LEU A 20 -40.50 -26.54 -13.19
CA LEU A 20 -39.17 -25.92 -13.07
C LEU A 20 -38.87 -25.37 -11.68
N PHE A 21 -39.86 -25.32 -10.78
CA PHE A 21 -39.72 -24.74 -9.44
C PHE A 21 -38.55 -25.34 -8.60
N PRO A 22 -38.28 -26.67 -8.63
CA PRO A 22 -37.12 -27.24 -7.93
C PRO A 22 -35.79 -26.73 -8.51
N TYR A 23 -35.71 -26.59 -9.84
CA TYR A 23 -34.51 -26.14 -10.55
C TYR A 23 -34.29 -24.62 -10.48
N ILE A 24 -35.35 -23.83 -10.31
CA ILE A 24 -35.26 -22.38 -10.11
C ILE A 24 -34.65 -22.08 -8.74
N CYS A 25 -34.97 -22.86 -7.69
CA CYS A 25 -34.31 -22.78 -6.40
C CYS A 25 -32.83 -23.14 -6.50
N ASP A 26 -32.47 -24.16 -7.27
CA ASP A 26 -31.06 -24.54 -7.52
C ASP A 26 -30.32 -23.49 -8.36
N ILE A 27 -30.95 -22.86 -9.35
CA ILE A 27 -30.36 -21.72 -10.09
C ILE A 27 -30.20 -20.51 -9.16
N PHE A 28 -31.16 -20.23 -8.28
CA PHE A 28 -31.03 -19.15 -7.29
C PHE A 28 -29.93 -19.45 -6.27
N LEU A 29 -29.81 -20.69 -5.80
CA LEU A 29 -28.72 -21.13 -4.94
C LEU A 29 -27.38 -21.09 -5.67
N PHE A 30 -27.34 -21.48 -6.95
CA PHE A 30 -26.15 -21.46 -7.79
C PHE A 30 -25.70 -20.02 -8.09
N ILE A 31 -26.63 -19.13 -8.44
CA ILE A 31 -26.38 -17.69 -8.55
C ILE A 31 -25.92 -17.15 -7.20
N LYS A 32 -26.59 -17.44 -6.09
CA LYS A 32 -26.21 -16.95 -4.75
C LYS A 32 -24.88 -17.54 -4.24
N PHE A 33 -24.50 -18.74 -4.68
CA PHE A 33 -23.19 -19.36 -4.42
C PHE A 33 -22.08 -18.73 -5.26
N TYR A 34 -22.36 -18.39 -6.52
CA TYR A 34 -21.41 -17.72 -7.42
C TYR A 34 -21.38 -16.19 -7.26
N THR A 35 -22.41 -15.59 -6.68
CA THR A 35 -22.48 -14.19 -6.28
C THR A 35 -22.16 -14.02 -4.80
N LYS A 36 -21.35 -14.90 -4.20
CA LYS A 36 -20.54 -14.52 -3.04
C LYS A 36 -19.70 -13.33 -3.48
N ASP A 37 -20.23 -12.13 -3.22
CA ASP A 37 -19.63 -10.81 -3.44
C ASP A 37 -18.43 -10.84 -4.38
N VAL A 38 -18.68 -11.05 -5.67
CA VAL A 38 -17.69 -10.68 -6.67
C VAL A 38 -17.66 -9.16 -6.56
N LEU A 39 -16.75 -8.63 -5.74
CA LEU A 39 -16.41 -7.22 -5.71
C LEU A 39 -16.01 -6.86 -7.14
N ILE A 40 -16.96 -6.28 -7.88
CA ILE A 40 -16.70 -5.70 -9.18
C ILE A 40 -15.87 -4.47 -8.85
N LEU A 41 -14.60 -4.51 -9.22
CA LEU A 41 -13.76 -3.33 -9.14
C LEU A 41 -14.33 -2.28 -10.10
N GLU A 42 -14.37 -1.03 -9.66
CA GLU A 42 -14.88 0.09 -10.45
C GLU A 42 -13.82 1.18 -10.55
N LEU A 43 -13.91 1.99 -11.62
CA LEU A 43 -13.07 3.16 -11.81
C LEU A 43 -13.76 4.36 -11.16
N ASN A 44 -13.37 4.66 -9.92
CA ASN A 44 -13.98 5.71 -9.11
C ASN A 44 -13.39 7.07 -9.46
N LYS A 45 -14.24 8.03 -9.82
CA LYS A 45 -13.82 9.39 -10.17
C LYS A 45 -13.55 10.22 -8.92
N ILE A 46 -12.39 10.88 -8.87
CA ILE A 46 -12.04 11.82 -7.80
C ILE A 46 -12.29 13.24 -8.29
N ARG A 47 -11.52 13.69 -9.30
CA ARG A 47 -11.62 15.04 -9.87
C ARG A 47 -11.01 15.09 -11.25
N GLY A 48 -11.62 15.86 -12.16
CA GLY A 48 -11.08 16.06 -13.51
C GLY A 48 -10.83 14.73 -14.25
N ASN A 49 -9.58 14.46 -14.56
CA ASN A 49 -9.05 13.27 -15.21
C ASN A 49 -8.40 12.28 -14.22
N THR A 50 -8.47 12.55 -12.90
CA THR A 50 -7.97 11.70 -11.82
C THR A 50 -9.08 10.81 -11.25
N TYR A 51 -8.75 9.53 -11.15
CA TYR A 51 -9.58 8.43 -10.69
C TYR A 51 -8.75 7.53 -9.75
N PHE A 52 -9.41 6.57 -9.11
CA PHE A 52 -8.75 5.45 -8.45
C PHE A 52 -9.59 4.18 -8.57
N ILE A 53 -8.95 3.03 -8.38
CA ILE A 53 -9.60 1.73 -8.24
C ILE A 53 -9.47 1.32 -6.77
N ASP A 54 -10.61 1.21 -6.08
CA ASP A 54 -10.67 0.75 -4.68
C ASP A 54 -10.31 -0.74 -4.62
N SER A 55 -9.25 -1.05 -3.89
CA SER A 55 -8.68 -2.39 -3.80
C SER A 55 -7.88 -2.52 -2.51
N PRO A 56 -7.47 -3.74 -2.08
CA PRO A 56 -6.61 -3.88 -0.90
C PRO A 56 -5.40 -2.93 -0.88
N THR A 57 -4.82 -2.65 -2.06
CA THR A 57 -3.92 -1.52 -2.31
C THR A 57 -4.57 -0.66 -3.40
N ASN A 58 -4.98 0.56 -3.07
CA ASN A 58 -5.61 1.47 -4.02
C ASN A 58 -4.70 1.77 -5.19
N ILE A 59 -5.27 1.79 -6.39
CA ILE A 59 -4.55 2.12 -7.63
C ILE A 59 -5.02 3.47 -8.13
N GLY A 60 -4.12 4.46 -8.17
CA GLY A 60 -4.43 5.74 -8.79
C GLY A 60 -4.46 5.62 -10.30
N VAL A 61 -5.36 6.36 -10.96
CA VAL A 61 -5.47 6.38 -12.42
C VAL A 61 -5.62 7.81 -12.89
N TYR A 62 -4.71 8.27 -13.74
CA TYR A 62 -4.82 9.54 -14.43
C TYR A 62 -5.04 9.31 -15.93
N THR A 63 -6.04 9.97 -16.52
CA THR A 63 -6.42 9.77 -17.92
C THR A 63 -5.95 10.92 -18.81
N PHE A 64 -5.33 10.60 -19.95
CA PHE A 64 -4.91 11.57 -20.94
C PHE A 64 -5.95 11.73 -22.06
N LYS A 65 -5.89 12.84 -22.81
CA LYS A 65 -6.83 13.14 -23.91
C LYS A 65 -6.88 12.04 -24.98
N ASN A 66 -5.76 11.37 -25.23
CA ASN A 66 -5.61 10.30 -26.22
C ASN A 66 -6.04 8.91 -25.71
N LYS A 67 -6.74 8.83 -24.57
CA LYS A 67 -7.17 7.57 -23.91
C LYS A 67 -6.05 6.72 -23.33
N PHE A 68 -4.80 7.15 -23.42
CA PHE A 68 -3.78 6.57 -22.55
C PHE A 68 -4.08 6.91 -21.10
N CYS A 69 -3.63 6.06 -20.19
CA CYS A 69 -3.64 6.35 -18.76
C CYS A 69 -2.27 6.10 -18.12
N LEU A 70 -2.07 6.82 -17.04
CA LEU A 70 -1.02 6.63 -16.06
C LEU A 70 -1.64 5.91 -14.85
N LEU A 71 -1.01 4.83 -14.42
CA LEU A 71 -1.30 4.16 -13.15
C LEU A 71 -0.34 4.66 -12.08
N ILE A 72 -0.87 4.86 -10.87
CA ILE A 72 -0.08 5.09 -9.66
C ILE A 72 -0.22 3.81 -8.84
N ASP A 73 0.89 3.09 -8.73
CA ASP A 73 0.99 1.71 -8.29
C ASP A 73 0.28 0.69 -9.21
N SER A 74 0.48 -0.61 -8.91
CA SER A 74 0.09 -1.73 -9.79
C SER A 74 -0.48 -2.95 -9.05
N GLY A 75 -0.49 -2.91 -7.72
CA GLY A 75 -0.97 -4.01 -6.89
C GLY A 75 0.04 -5.14 -6.68
N LEU A 76 -0.38 -6.13 -5.90
CA LEU A 76 0.42 -7.26 -5.42
C LEU A 76 1.05 -8.16 -6.47
N ASN A 77 0.35 -8.44 -7.56
CA ASN A 77 0.80 -9.43 -8.54
C ASN A 77 -0.02 -9.33 -9.83
N SER A 78 0.37 -10.14 -10.81
CA SER A 78 -0.31 -10.21 -12.11
C SER A 78 -1.81 -10.55 -12.04
N SER A 79 -2.27 -11.28 -11.02
CA SER A 79 -3.70 -11.56 -10.85
C SER A 79 -4.48 -10.34 -10.39
N ALA A 80 -3.90 -9.48 -9.56
CA ALA A 80 -4.51 -8.20 -9.17
C ALA A 80 -4.49 -7.23 -10.36
N ALA A 81 -3.31 -7.09 -10.99
CA ALA A 81 -3.12 -6.23 -12.17
C ALA A 81 -4.08 -6.54 -13.32
N LYS A 82 -4.34 -7.82 -13.59
CA LYS A 82 -5.33 -8.24 -14.59
C LYS A 82 -6.73 -7.68 -14.31
N LYS A 83 -7.18 -7.66 -13.05
CA LYS A 83 -8.49 -7.11 -12.70
C LYS A 83 -8.53 -5.60 -12.90
N PHE A 84 -7.44 -4.90 -12.59
CA PHE A 84 -7.32 -3.47 -12.87
C PHE A 84 -7.37 -3.20 -14.37
N ASP A 85 -6.69 -4.02 -15.17
CA ASP A 85 -6.71 -3.92 -16.62
C ASP A 85 -8.11 -4.13 -17.21
N GLU A 86 -8.87 -5.10 -16.70
CA GLU A 86 -10.28 -5.30 -17.07
C GLU A 86 -11.14 -4.06 -16.79
N VAL A 87 -10.92 -3.38 -15.65
CA VAL A 87 -11.56 -2.10 -15.33
C VAL A 87 -11.16 -1.01 -16.32
N LEU A 88 -9.87 -0.89 -16.68
CA LEU A 88 -9.39 0.11 -17.62
C LEU A 88 -9.95 -0.13 -19.04
N ILE A 89 -9.94 -1.38 -19.51
CA ILE A 89 -10.49 -1.78 -20.82
C ILE A 89 -11.98 -1.49 -20.90
N SER A 90 -12.76 -1.83 -19.86
CA SER A 90 -14.20 -1.55 -19.84
C SER A 90 -14.52 -0.05 -19.90
N ASN A 91 -13.60 0.80 -19.41
CA ASN A 91 -13.66 2.26 -19.49
C ASN A 91 -12.98 2.85 -20.75
N LYS A 92 -12.54 2.00 -21.69
CA LYS A 92 -11.86 2.40 -22.95
C LYS A 92 -10.57 3.20 -22.69
N LEU A 93 -9.82 2.79 -21.66
CA LEU A 93 -8.52 3.34 -21.31
C LEU A 93 -7.42 2.35 -21.68
N HIS A 94 -6.23 2.89 -21.95
CA HIS A 94 -5.07 2.12 -22.37
C HIS A 94 -3.87 2.45 -21.45
N PRO A 95 -3.43 1.54 -20.58
CA PRO A 95 -2.22 1.71 -19.78
C PRO A 95 -1.02 2.07 -20.67
N LYS A 96 -0.33 3.18 -20.33
CA LYS A 96 0.90 3.60 -21.02
C LYS A 96 2.02 3.99 -20.07
N TYR A 97 1.67 4.45 -18.87
CA TYR A 97 2.62 4.86 -17.86
C TYR A 97 2.28 4.20 -16.52
N ILE A 98 3.30 3.88 -15.72
CA ILE A 98 3.16 3.48 -14.32
C ILE A 98 4.13 4.33 -13.51
N ILE A 99 3.67 4.97 -12.45
CA ILE A 99 4.53 5.47 -11.37
C ILE A 99 4.34 4.56 -10.18
N ASN A 100 5.41 4.04 -9.60
CA ASN A 100 5.35 3.36 -8.31
C ASN A 100 5.73 4.35 -7.20
N THR A 101 4.93 4.38 -6.14
CA THR A 101 5.20 5.21 -4.94
C THR A 101 6.44 4.71 -4.21
N HIS A 102 6.62 3.39 -4.16
CA HIS A 102 7.78 2.70 -3.61
C HIS A 102 7.86 1.24 -4.07
N ALA A 103 8.91 0.53 -3.66
CA ALA A 103 9.26 -0.80 -4.16
C ALA A 103 8.63 -1.98 -3.41
N HIS A 104 7.70 -1.76 -2.47
CA HIS A 104 7.01 -2.89 -1.83
C HIS A 104 6.14 -3.64 -2.83
N THR A 105 6.08 -4.97 -2.66
CA THR A 105 5.51 -5.89 -3.65
C THR A 105 4.05 -5.60 -3.97
N ASP A 106 3.27 -5.10 -3.01
CA ASP A 106 1.87 -4.71 -3.21
C ASP A 106 1.66 -3.40 -3.97
N HIS A 107 2.73 -2.64 -4.21
CA HIS A 107 2.71 -1.43 -5.02
C HIS A 107 3.27 -1.66 -6.42
N CYS A 108 4.30 -2.50 -6.57
CA CYS A 108 4.98 -2.72 -7.85
C CYS A 108 4.82 -4.13 -8.45
N GLY A 109 4.22 -5.08 -7.73
CA GLY A 109 4.15 -6.49 -8.16
C GLY A 109 3.32 -6.73 -9.42
N GLY A 110 2.39 -5.83 -9.73
CA GLY A 110 1.60 -5.85 -10.97
C GLY A 110 2.34 -5.35 -12.21
N ASN A 111 3.50 -4.70 -12.07
CA ASN A 111 4.26 -4.15 -13.20
C ASN A 111 4.59 -5.22 -14.25
N LEU A 112 4.90 -6.46 -13.84
CA LEU A 112 5.19 -7.56 -14.77
C LEU A 112 4.03 -7.80 -15.74
N TYR A 113 2.80 -7.83 -15.21
CA TYR A 113 1.62 -8.04 -16.03
C TYR A 113 1.48 -6.97 -17.10
N PHE A 114 1.60 -5.70 -16.73
CA PHE A 114 1.45 -4.62 -17.70
C PHE A 114 2.62 -4.59 -18.70
N LYS A 115 3.84 -4.91 -18.28
CA LYS A 115 5.00 -5.05 -19.18
C LYS A 115 4.79 -6.15 -20.22
N GLU A 116 4.21 -7.29 -19.82
CA GLU A 116 3.94 -8.42 -20.70
C GLU A 116 2.79 -8.14 -21.68
N ASN A 117 1.75 -7.39 -21.27
CA ASN A 117 0.54 -7.17 -22.07
C ASN A 117 0.52 -5.86 -22.87
N TYR A 118 1.32 -4.86 -22.47
CA TYR A 118 1.39 -3.55 -23.13
C TYR A 118 2.83 -3.24 -23.58
N PRO A 119 3.26 -3.74 -24.75
CA PRO A 119 4.56 -3.42 -25.32
C PRO A 119 4.77 -1.91 -25.44
N GLY A 120 5.75 -1.40 -24.69
CA GLY A 120 6.07 0.04 -24.62
C GLY A 120 5.42 0.79 -23.47
N ILE A 121 4.88 0.11 -22.46
CA ILE A 121 4.58 0.75 -21.17
C ILE A 121 5.86 1.31 -20.53
N LEU A 122 5.78 2.49 -19.93
CA LEU A 122 6.92 3.18 -19.32
C LEU A 122 6.72 3.26 -17.81
N VAL A 123 7.71 2.76 -17.07
CA VAL A 123 7.70 2.70 -15.60
C VAL A 123 8.58 3.80 -15.02
N TYR A 124 8.08 4.46 -13.99
CA TYR A 124 8.72 5.57 -13.29
C TYR A 124 8.78 5.24 -11.79
N ALA A 125 9.89 5.59 -11.16
CA ALA A 125 10.08 5.52 -9.71
C ALA A 125 11.11 6.56 -9.26
N SER A 126 11.30 6.74 -7.95
CA SER A 126 12.46 7.47 -7.42
C SER A 126 13.75 6.67 -7.58
N GLU A 127 14.89 7.31 -7.33
CA GLU A 127 16.21 6.72 -7.62
C GLU A 127 16.49 5.49 -6.75
N LYS A 128 16.22 5.58 -5.44
CA LYS A 128 16.48 4.49 -4.51
C LYS A 128 15.43 3.40 -4.61
N GLU A 129 14.16 3.74 -4.83
CA GLU A 129 13.10 2.74 -5.01
C GLU A 129 13.33 1.91 -6.29
N ARG A 130 13.85 2.52 -7.36
CA ARG A 130 14.31 1.80 -8.56
C ARG A 130 15.33 0.71 -8.22
N ILE A 131 16.28 0.98 -7.32
CA ILE A 131 17.32 -0.01 -6.96
C ILE A 131 16.67 -1.26 -6.37
N TYR A 132 15.69 -1.12 -5.48
CA TYR A 132 14.96 -2.25 -4.92
C TYR A 132 14.08 -2.95 -5.95
N MET A 133 13.44 -2.21 -6.86
CA MET A 133 12.61 -2.79 -7.92
C MET A 133 13.45 -3.63 -8.91
N GLU A 134 14.63 -3.15 -9.29
CA GLU A 134 15.54 -3.83 -10.22
C GLU A 134 16.33 -4.96 -9.55
N ASN A 135 16.41 -4.98 -8.21
CA ASN A 135 17.13 -5.97 -7.41
C ASN A 135 16.25 -6.45 -6.23
N PRO A 136 15.14 -7.17 -6.50
CA PRO A 136 14.10 -7.45 -5.50
C PRO A 136 14.56 -8.35 -4.34
N GLU A 137 15.69 -9.04 -4.47
CA GLU A 137 16.34 -9.76 -3.38
C GLU A 137 16.79 -8.84 -2.24
N LEU A 138 17.06 -7.55 -2.51
CA LEU A 138 17.52 -6.59 -1.52
C LEU A 138 16.54 -6.45 -0.36
N SER A 139 15.23 -6.42 -0.62
CA SER A 139 14.22 -6.32 0.45
C SER A 139 14.30 -7.50 1.43
N SER A 140 14.57 -8.72 0.92
CA SER A 140 14.74 -9.90 1.77
C SER A 140 16.09 -9.92 2.50
N ILE A 141 17.13 -9.34 1.88
CA ILE A 141 18.46 -9.20 2.49
C ILE A 141 18.44 -8.20 3.65
N VAL A 142 17.77 -7.06 3.47
CA VAL A 142 17.60 -6.05 4.52
C VAL A 142 16.89 -6.66 5.73
N LEU A 143 15.75 -7.33 5.51
CA LEU A 143 15.00 -7.98 6.59
C LEU A 143 15.77 -9.09 7.30
N SER A 144 16.64 -9.81 6.57
CA SER A 144 17.41 -10.93 7.13
C SER A 144 18.79 -10.50 7.65
N SER A 145 19.19 -9.25 7.42
CA SER A 145 20.57 -8.76 7.63
C SER A 145 21.66 -9.68 7.02
N SER A 146 21.29 -10.50 6.04
CA SER A 146 22.06 -11.60 5.47
C SER A 146 21.32 -12.21 4.28
N SER A 147 21.86 -13.26 3.66
CA SER A 147 21.08 -14.05 2.70
C SER A 147 19.86 -14.67 3.38
N PRO A 148 18.63 -14.46 2.87
CA PRO A 148 17.43 -14.95 3.52
C PRO A 148 17.38 -16.48 3.49
N ILE A 149 16.85 -17.08 4.56
CA ILE A 149 16.50 -18.51 4.54
C ILE A 149 15.45 -18.78 3.46
N LYS A 150 15.39 -20.01 2.94
CA LYS A 150 14.46 -20.39 1.86
C LYS A 150 12.99 -20.05 2.13
N LYS A 151 12.57 -20.06 3.39
CA LYS A 151 11.19 -19.71 3.80
C LYS A 151 10.88 -18.21 3.70
N LEU A 152 11.90 -17.35 3.81
CA LEU A 152 11.77 -15.89 3.75
C LEU A 152 12.26 -15.31 2.42
N SER A 153 13.02 -16.08 1.64
CA SER A 153 13.42 -15.76 0.28
C SER A 153 12.18 -15.66 -0.61
N GLN A 154 11.76 -14.44 -0.87
CA GLN A 154 10.94 -14.15 -2.04
C GLN A 154 11.91 -13.87 -3.18
N ASN A 155 11.72 -14.53 -4.33
CA ASN A 155 12.50 -14.26 -5.54
C ASN A 155 11.57 -13.64 -6.59
N PRO A 156 11.07 -12.40 -6.41
CA PRO A 156 10.37 -11.70 -7.48
C PRO A 156 11.28 -11.59 -8.70
N LYS A 157 10.67 -11.49 -9.89
CA LYS A 157 11.45 -11.09 -11.06
C LYS A 157 11.81 -9.60 -10.94
N PRO A 158 13.03 -9.19 -11.31
CA PRO A 158 13.40 -7.78 -11.44
C PRO A 158 12.40 -6.99 -12.28
N LEU A 159 12.12 -5.77 -11.82
CA LEU A 159 11.23 -4.82 -12.48
C LEU A 159 12.05 -3.67 -13.05
N GLU A 160 12.03 -3.52 -14.37
CA GLU A 160 12.73 -2.45 -15.06
C GLU A 160 12.03 -1.11 -14.86
N VAL A 161 12.77 -0.10 -14.39
CA VAL A 161 12.32 1.28 -14.31
C VAL A 161 12.95 2.07 -15.45
N HIS A 162 12.11 2.69 -16.27
CA HIS A 162 12.54 3.37 -17.48
C HIS A 162 13.02 4.80 -17.20
N PHE A 163 12.43 5.44 -16.20
CA PHE A 163 12.72 6.84 -15.85
C PHE A 163 12.76 7.03 -14.34
N VAL A 164 13.75 7.79 -13.89
CA VAL A 164 13.85 8.25 -12.49
C VAL A 164 13.17 9.61 -12.37
N LEU A 165 12.23 9.71 -11.43
CA LEU A 165 11.54 10.95 -11.09
C LEU A 165 12.43 11.80 -10.16
N LYS A 166 12.32 13.13 -10.30
CA LYS A 166 12.93 14.08 -9.37
C LYS A 166 11.87 14.70 -8.49
N TYR A 167 12.21 15.18 -7.30
CA TYR A 167 11.28 16.02 -6.55
C TYR A 167 10.95 17.30 -7.32
N GLY A 168 9.71 17.74 -7.20
CA GLY A 168 9.18 18.86 -7.95
C GLY A 168 8.36 18.43 -9.17
N THR A 169 8.20 19.36 -10.11
CA THR A 169 7.38 19.15 -11.29
C THR A 169 8.05 18.24 -12.32
N ASN A 170 7.39 17.14 -12.66
CA ASN A 170 7.78 16.20 -13.72
C ASN A 170 6.72 16.20 -14.82
N LYS A 171 7.17 16.17 -16.08
CA LYS A 171 6.28 16.10 -17.24
C LYS A 171 6.15 14.66 -17.70
N ILE A 172 4.93 14.14 -17.71
CA ILE A 172 4.60 12.82 -18.26
C ILE A 172 3.58 13.04 -19.38
N ASN A 173 3.94 12.62 -20.59
CA ASN A 173 3.21 13.00 -21.80
C ASN A 173 3.06 14.53 -21.92
N ASP A 174 1.82 15.04 -22.00
CA ASP A 174 1.48 16.45 -22.11
C ASP A 174 1.14 17.12 -20.76
N GLU A 175 1.12 16.36 -19.66
CA GLU A 175 0.68 16.83 -18.34
C GLU A 175 1.84 16.93 -17.33
N LYS A 176 1.63 17.71 -16.27
CA LYS A 176 2.60 17.98 -15.21
C LYS A 176 2.14 17.37 -13.89
N PHE A 177 2.99 16.58 -13.27
CA PHE A 177 2.76 15.98 -11.96
C PHE A 177 3.79 16.52 -10.99
N GLU A 178 3.37 16.82 -9.77
CA GLU A 178 4.30 17.20 -8.70
C GLU A 178 4.69 15.95 -7.92
N ILE A 179 5.99 15.72 -7.77
CA ILE A 179 6.55 14.60 -7.01
C ILE A 179 7.10 15.14 -5.71
N ILE A 180 6.62 14.61 -4.59
CA ILE A 180 7.00 15.06 -3.25
C ILE A 180 7.70 13.96 -2.46
N PRO A 181 8.70 14.29 -1.62
CA PRO A 181 9.34 13.30 -0.75
C PRO A 181 8.40 12.88 0.37
N LEU A 182 8.24 11.58 0.58
CA LEU A 182 7.44 10.99 1.66
C LEU A 182 8.19 9.84 2.37
N SER A 183 9.52 9.96 2.49
CA SER A 183 10.39 8.97 3.15
C SER A 183 9.94 8.63 4.58
N GLY A 184 10.31 7.44 5.04
CA GLY A 184 10.03 6.96 6.40
C GLY A 184 9.44 5.55 6.41
N HIS A 185 8.47 5.29 5.53
CA HIS A 185 7.96 3.93 5.29
C HIS A 185 8.95 3.09 4.45
N SER A 186 9.53 3.71 3.44
CA SER A 186 10.66 3.19 2.66
C SER A 186 11.69 4.30 2.44
N GLN A 187 12.83 3.95 1.84
CA GLN A 187 14.01 4.82 1.82
C GLN A 187 13.80 6.11 0.99
N GLU A 188 13.08 6.04 -0.13
CA GLU A 188 12.77 7.20 -0.97
C GLU A 188 11.34 7.11 -1.52
N HIS A 189 10.40 6.84 -0.61
CA HIS A 189 8.97 6.86 -0.91
C HIS A 189 8.56 8.23 -1.48
N ILE A 190 7.71 8.23 -2.50
CA ILE A 190 7.21 9.43 -3.15
C ILE A 190 5.70 9.56 -3.13
N GLY A 191 5.24 10.80 -2.97
CA GLY A 191 3.87 11.21 -3.25
C GLY A 191 3.74 11.80 -4.65
N ILE A 192 2.54 11.66 -5.23
CA ILE A 192 2.23 12.15 -6.58
C ILE A 192 1.01 13.07 -6.50
N ILE A 193 1.19 14.34 -6.87
CA ILE A 193 0.08 15.30 -7.01
C ILE A 193 -0.24 15.47 -8.50
N THR A 194 -1.49 15.22 -8.86
CA THR A 194 -1.98 15.39 -10.24
C THR A 194 -2.24 16.88 -10.56
N PRO A 195 -2.37 17.25 -11.86
CA PRO A 195 -2.78 18.61 -12.25
C PRO A 195 -4.05 19.13 -11.56
N GLU A 196 -4.90 18.21 -11.08
CA GLU A 196 -6.18 18.50 -10.43
C GLU A 196 -6.08 18.59 -8.91
N LYS A 197 -4.87 18.70 -8.35
CA LYS A 197 -4.64 18.78 -6.90
C LYS A 197 -5.18 17.56 -6.14
N VAL A 198 -5.02 16.37 -6.71
CA VAL A 198 -5.24 15.09 -6.02
C VAL A 198 -3.88 14.50 -5.67
N CYS A 199 -3.64 14.23 -4.39
CA CYS A 199 -2.38 13.71 -3.88
C CYS A 199 -2.51 12.23 -3.52
N PHE A 200 -1.71 11.38 -4.17
CA PHE A 200 -1.55 9.98 -3.82
C PHE A 200 -0.38 9.85 -2.86
N LEU A 201 -0.65 9.34 -1.66
CA LEU A 201 0.29 9.33 -0.53
C LEU A 201 1.00 7.99 -0.33
N GLY A 202 0.62 6.95 -1.07
CA GLY A 202 1.16 5.61 -0.84
C GLY A 202 0.93 5.14 0.61
N ASP A 203 1.98 4.53 1.17
CA ASP A 203 2.06 4.04 2.56
C ASP A 203 2.73 5.01 3.53
N SER A 204 2.88 6.29 3.14
CA SER A 204 3.44 7.33 4.03
C SER A 204 2.58 7.66 5.26
N ILE A 205 1.33 7.19 5.27
CA ILE A 205 0.36 7.38 6.34
C ILE A 205 -0.60 6.18 6.39
N PHE A 206 -0.92 5.71 7.60
CA PHE A 206 -1.86 4.62 7.79
C PHE A 206 -3.29 5.13 8.00
N SER A 207 -4.27 4.42 7.47
CA SER A 207 -5.69 4.67 7.79
C SER A 207 -5.99 4.36 9.25
N GLN A 208 -7.09 4.92 9.75
CA GLN A 208 -7.58 4.59 11.10
C GLN A 208 -7.82 3.08 11.27
N ASP A 209 -8.36 2.42 10.25
CA ASP A 209 -8.60 0.97 10.28
C ASP A 209 -7.28 0.19 10.38
N THR A 210 -6.24 0.61 9.66
CA THR A 210 -4.91 0.01 9.76
C THR A 210 -4.32 0.21 11.15
N LEU A 211 -4.38 1.43 11.71
CA LEU A 211 -3.91 1.71 13.07
C LEU A 211 -4.64 0.87 14.13
N ASN A 212 -5.95 0.68 13.97
CA ASN A 212 -6.74 -0.12 14.91
C ASN A 212 -6.47 -1.63 14.79
N LYS A 213 -6.11 -2.09 13.58
CA LYS A 213 -5.94 -3.52 13.28
C LYS A 213 -4.54 -4.03 13.61
N TYR A 214 -3.51 -3.20 13.38
CA TYR A 214 -2.11 -3.59 13.55
C TYR A 214 -1.53 -2.89 14.77
N ALA A 215 -1.29 -3.67 15.83
CA ALA A 215 -0.80 -3.15 17.11
C ALA A 215 0.65 -2.62 17.06
N PHE A 216 1.41 -2.92 16.00
CA PHE A 216 2.75 -2.36 15.81
C PHE A 216 2.99 -2.08 14.32
N PRO A 217 3.21 -0.82 13.90
CA PRO A 217 3.37 -0.47 12.51
C PRO A 217 4.78 -0.77 12.01
N PHE A 218 4.89 -1.24 10.77
CA PHE A 218 6.18 -1.26 10.08
C PHE A 218 6.56 0.15 9.65
N LEU A 219 7.69 0.65 10.17
CA LEU A 219 8.32 1.90 9.77
C LEU A 219 9.82 1.65 9.58
N PHE A 220 10.39 2.18 8.49
CA PHE A 220 11.80 2.03 8.17
C PHE A 220 12.67 3.06 8.89
N ASP A 221 12.18 4.30 9.01
CA ASP A 221 12.84 5.40 9.72
C ASP A 221 11.81 6.28 10.42
N ILE A 222 11.91 6.40 11.76
CA ILE A 222 10.92 7.14 12.57
C ILE A 222 11.05 8.66 12.39
N GLU A 223 12.29 9.17 12.28
CA GLU A 223 12.55 10.60 12.14
C GLU A 223 11.98 11.12 10.81
N ASP A 224 12.25 10.41 9.72
CA ASP A 224 11.72 10.74 8.40
C ASP A 224 10.21 10.53 8.34
N THR A 225 9.67 9.50 9.00
CA THR A 225 8.21 9.30 9.09
C THR A 225 7.53 10.49 9.78
N LEU A 226 8.04 10.95 10.92
CA LEU A 226 7.48 12.11 11.64
C LEU A 226 7.57 13.40 10.81
N LYS A 227 8.68 13.60 10.09
CA LYS A 227 8.82 14.73 9.14
C LYS A 227 7.79 14.63 8.02
N THR A 228 7.62 13.46 7.42
CA THR A 228 6.64 13.19 6.37
C THR A 228 5.21 13.46 6.84
N LEU A 229 4.82 12.96 8.01
CA LEU A 229 3.49 13.19 8.57
C LEU A 229 3.22 14.68 8.85
N ASN A 230 4.21 15.44 9.30
CA ASN A 230 4.07 16.90 9.43
C ASN A 230 4.00 17.59 8.07
N ASN A 231 4.81 17.18 7.08
CA ASN A 231 4.77 17.74 5.74
C ASN A 231 3.43 17.49 5.04
N ILE A 232 2.80 16.34 5.26
CA ILE A 232 1.47 16.00 4.70
C ILE A 232 0.43 17.07 5.06
N LYS A 233 0.51 17.63 6.28
CA LYS A 233 -0.39 18.69 6.76
C LYS A 233 -0.25 19.98 5.96
N GLU A 234 0.88 20.19 5.27
CA GLU A 234 1.19 21.40 4.51
C GLU A 234 1.05 21.24 2.98
N ILE A 235 0.80 20.02 2.48
CA ILE A 235 0.67 19.76 1.02
C ILE A 235 -0.46 20.61 0.41
N ASP A 236 -0.15 21.31 -0.69
CA ASP A 236 -1.15 22.02 -1.51
C ASP A 236 -1.92 21.04 -2.43
N ALA A 237 -2.87 20.31 -1.85
CA ALA A 237 -3.80 19.45 -2.56
C ALA A 237 -5.21 19.53 -1.94
N ASP A 238 -6.22 19.29 -2.77
CA ASP A 238 -7.64 19.36 -2.37
C ASP A 238 -8.16 17.99 -1.90
N TYR A 239 -7.62 16.91 -2.46
CA TYR A 239 -7.99 15.53 -2.15
C TYR A 239 -6.76 14.65 -1.94
N PHE A 240 -6.87 13.70 -1.03
CA PHE A 240 -5.79 12.78 -0.65
C PHE A 240 -6.26 11.34 -0.75
N VAL A 241 -5.43 10.49 -1.36
CA VAL A 241 -5.67 9.06 -1.51
C VAL A 241 -4.51 8.33 -0.87
N ILE A 242 -4.83 7.49 0.12
CA ILE A 242 -3.88 6.59 0.77
C ILE A 242 -3.99 5.19 0.16
N SER A 243 -2.93 4.40 0.23
CA SER A 243 -2.91 3.08 -0.42
C SER A 243 -3.80 2.05 0.27
N HIS A 244 -3.94 2.12 1.60
CA HIS A 244 -4.72 1.15 2.38
C HIS A 244 -5.84 1.84 3.15
N GLY A 245 -6.98 2.03 2.49
CA GLY A 245 -8.19 2.64 3.06
C GLY A 245 -9.23 2.86 1.97
N LYS A 246 -10.48 3.10 2.35
CA LYS A 246 -11.57 3.28 1.37
C LYS A 246 -11.85 4.74 1.04
N ASP A 247 -11.39 5.64 1.90
CA ASP A 247 -11.82 7.03 1.88
C ASP A 247 -10.88 7.90 1.05
N ILE A 248 -11.48 8.76 0.22
CA ILE A 248 -10.80 9.94 -0.31
C ILE A 248 -10.91 11.02 0.76
N LEU A 249 -9.79 11.53 1.22
CA LEU A 249 -9.74 12.48 2.32
C LEU A 249 -9.64 13.91 1.78
N ASN A 250 -10.31 14.85 2.44
CA ASN A 250 -10.07 16.28 2.23
C ASN A 250 -8.93 16.78 3.15
N LYS A 251 -8.63 18.09 3.07
CA LYS A 251 -7.53 18.70 3.81
C LYS A 251 -7.66 18.60 5.34
N GLU A 252 -8.85 18.78 5.90
CA GLU A 252 -9.07 18.69 7.35
C GLU A 252 -8.96 17.24 7.85
N GLU A 253 -9.48 16.30 7.07
CA GLU A 253 -9.44 14.87 7.38
C GLU A 253 -8.02 14.31 7.33
N ILE A 254 -7.21 14.69 6.33
CA ILE A 254 -5.82 14.22 6.25
C ILE A 254 -4.95 14.79 7.38
N ILE A 255 -5.18 16.05 7.79
CA ILE A 255 -4.49 16.64 8.95
C ILE A 255 -4.82 15.84 10.21
N THR A 256 -6.11 15.57 10.43
CA THR A 256 -6.58 14.78 11.57
C THR A 256 -5.98 13.37 11.56
N LEU A 257 -5.90 12.72 10.40
CA LEU A 257 -5.29 11.40 10.27
C LEU A 257 -3.79 11.44 10.52
N ALA A 258 -3.09 12.48 10.07
CA ALA A 258 -1.66 12.65 10.29
C ALA A 258 -1.36 12.84 11.78
N ASP A 259 -2.16 13.63 12.51
CA ASP A 259 -2.04 13.78 13.96
C ASP A 259 -2.19 12.43 14.68
N LYS A 260 -3.18 11.62 14.31
CA LYS A 260 -3.38 10.28 14.89
C LYS A 260 -2.22 9.31 14.62
N ASN A 261 -1.62 9.38 13.44
CA ASN A 261 -0.44 8.56 13.13
C ASN A 261 0.77 9.01 13.99
N ILE A 262 0.96 10.31 14.18
CA ILE A 262 2.00 10.86 15.06
C ILE A 262 1.77 10.43 16.51
N GLU A 263 0.54 10.54 17.01
CA GLU A 263 0.15 10.08 18.35
C GLU A 263 0.43 8.57 18.53
N ASN A 264 0.11 7.75 17.52
CA ASN A 264 0.40 6.32 17.55
C ASN A 264 1.91 6.03 17.65
N ILE A 265 2.74 6.74 16.85
CA ILE A 265 4.20 6.60 16.91
C ILE A 265 4.72 7.01 18.29
N ASN A 266 4.24 8.14 18.83
CA ASN A 266 4.63 8.62 20.16
C ASN A 266 4.26 7.60 21.25
N SER A 267 3.07 7.01 21.20
CA SER A 267 2.64 5.98 22.15
C SER A 267 3.54 4.73 22.11
N HIS A 268 3.99 4.30 20.92
CA HIS A 268 4.96 3.22 20.81
C HIS A 268 6.34 3.61 21.34
N MET A 269 6.79 4.84 21.12
CA MET A 269 8.04 5.33 21.72
C MET A 269 7.97 5.31 23.24
N GLU A 270 6.87 5.78 23.84
CA GLU A 270 6.64 5.74 25.28
C GLU A 270 6.66 4.29 25.81
N THR A 271 5.94 3.38 25.14
CA THR A 271 5.91 1.96 25.50
C THR A 271 7.31 1.34 25.46
N ILE A 272 8.10 1.62 24.42
CA ILE A 272 9.48 1.12 24.32
C ILE A 272 10.36 1.71 25.43
N LEU A 273 10.21 2.99 25.75
CA LEU A 273 10.94 3.61 26.86
C LEU A 273 10.56 3.01 28.22
N GLU A 274 9.30 2.62 28.43
CA GLU A 274 8.85 1.90 29.63
C GLU A 274 9.48 0.50 29.71
N ILE A 275 9.49 -0.26 28.61
CA ILE A 275 10.17 -1.57 28.54
C ILE A 275 11.66 -1.41 28.89
N LEU A 276 12.29 -0.34 28.41
CA LEU A 276 13.71 -0.04 28.60
C LEU A 276 14.06 0.55 29.96
N GLU A 277 13.12 0.67 30.91
CA GLU A 277 13.45 0.89 32.32
C GLU A 277 14.29 -0.25 32.92
N GLN A 278 14.26 -1.42 32.29
CA GLN A 278 15.21 -2.51 32.50
C GLN A 278 16.02 -2.75 31.21
N PRO A 279 17.31 -3.09 31.29
CA PRO A 279 18.09 -3.43 30.10
C PRO A 279 17.47 -4.58 29.31
N CYS A 280 17.19 -4.36 28.03
CA CYS A 280 16.57 -5.35 27.13
C CYS A 280 17.35 -5.44 25.82
N THR A 281 17.43 -6.64 25.25
CA THR A 281 17.88 -6.80 23.86
C THR A 281 16.79 -6.35 22.89
N ARG A 282 17.13 -6.19 21.61
CA ARG A 282 16.14 -5.87 20.57
C ARG A 282 15.02 -6.92 20.50
N GLU A 283 15.39 -8.20 20.61
CA GLU A 283 14.45 -9.31 20.58
C GLU A 283 13.55 -9.32 21.84
N ASP A 284 14.07 -8.94 23.01
CA ASP A 284 13.27 -8.81 24.24
C ASP A 284 12.26 -7.66 24.13
N ILE A 285 12.63 -6.53 23.49
CA ILE A 285 11.70 -5.41 23.26
C ILE A 285 10.54 -5.88 22.37
N LEU A 286 10.84 -6.60 21.29
CA LEU A 286 9.80 -7.13 20.40
C LEU A 286 8.91 -8.15 21.14
N GLU A 287 9.49 -9.04 21.94
CA GLU A 287 8.73 -9.97 22.78
C GLU A 287 7.73 -9.23 23.67
N ASN A 288 8.16 -8.19 24.39
CA ASN A 288 7.30 -7.40 25.25
C ASN A 288 6.16 -6.74 24.46
N ILE A 289 6.45 -6.15 23.29
CA ILE A 289 5.42 -5.56 22.42
C ILE A 289 4.38 -6.61 22.00
N ILE A 290 4.82 -7.80 21.60
CA ILE A 290 3.93 -8.90 21.19
C ILE A 290 3.03 -9.35 22.34
N VAL A 291 3.61 -9.56 23.53
CA VAL A 291 2.89 -10.05 24.71
C VAL A 291 1.89 -9.02 25.22
N LEU A 292 2.29 -7.74 25.33
CA LEU A 292 1.43 -6.66 25.80
C LEU A 292 0.21 -6.44 24.91
N ASN A 293 0.34 -6.71 23.61
CA ASN A 293 -0.71 -6.48 22.61
C ASN A 293 -1.41 -7.77 22.12
N ASP A 294 -1.13 -8.93 22.74
CA ASP A 294 -1.68 -10.24 22.37
C ASP A 294 -1.56 -10.56 20.86
N ILE A 295 -0.40 -10.24 20.26
CA ILE A 295 -0.21 -10.35 18.81
C ILE A 295 0.14 -11.79 18.41
N THR A 296 -0.70 -12.40 17.57
CA THR A 296 -0.34 -13.66 16.91
C THR A 296 0.43 -13.38 15.62
N ILE A 297 1.71 -13.73 15.57
CA ILE A 297 2.59 -13.47 14.42
C ILE A 297 3.21 -14.73 13.82
N ASN A 298 3.49 -14.66 12.51
CA ASN A 298 4.29 -15.67 11.81
C ASN A 298 5.74 -15.19 11.65
N MET A 299 6.61 -16.05 11.16
CA MET A 299 8.04 -15.75 10.99
C MET A 299 8.32 -14.54 10.08
N LYS A 300 7.55 -14.32 9.01
CA LYS A 300 7.74 -13.16 8.13
C LYS A 300 7.38 -11.87 8.86
N GLN A 301 6.25 -11.87 9.58
CA GLN A 301 5.82 -10.71 10.37
C GLN A 301 6.81 -10.42 11.50
N TYR A 302 7.30 -11.44 12.20
CA TYR A 302 8.33 -11.29 13.24
C TYR A 302 9.57 -10.53 12.72
N MET A 303 10.07 -10.87 11.52
CA MET A 303 11.23 -10.19 10.94
C MET A 303 10.93 -8.73 10.54
N LEU A 304 9.71 -8.46 10.06
CA LEU A 304 9.26 -7.09 9.78
C LEU A 304 9.19 -6.27 11.06
N ASP A 305 8.56 -6.80 12.10
CA ASP A 305 8.40 -6.11 13.38
C ASP A 305 9.76 -5.90 14.06
N LEU A 306 10.69 -6.86 13.96
CA LEU A 306 12.05 -6.70 14.47
C LEU A 306 12.82 -5.59 13.76
N SER A 307 12.61 -5.44 12.45
CA SER A 307 13.15 -4.32 11.68
C SER A 307 12.54 -2.99 12.14
N ALA A 308 11.22 -2.95 12.39
CA ALA A 308 10.55 -1.76 12.89
C ALA A 308 11.03 -1.38 14.30
N VAL A 309 11.20 -2.34 15.22
CA VAL A 309 11.84 -2.10 16.53
C VAL A 309 13.24 -1.50 16.36
N SER A 310 14.01 -1.95 15.37
CA SER A 310 15.33 -1.37 15.08
C SER A 310 15.24 0.11 14.68
N ALA A 311 14.19 0.52 13.94
CA ALA A 311 13.95 1.92 13.59
C ALA A 311 13.64 2.77 14.83
N PHE A 312 12.82 2.27 15.75
CA PHE A 312 12.54 2.94 17.03
C PHE A 312 13.80 3.07 17.90
N ILE A 313 14.59 2.00 18.03
CA ILE A 313 15.86 2.04 18.77
C ILE A 313 16.79 3.09 18.17
N SER A 314 16.95 3.11 16.84
CA SER A 314 17.78 4.09 16.14
C SER A 314 17.36 5.52 16.47
N TYR A 315 16.05 5.81 16.39
CA TYR A 315 15.51 7.13 16.72
C TYR A 315 15.78 7.52 18.17
N LEU A 316 15.42 6.66 19.13
CA LEU A 316 15.58 6.93 20.55
C LEU A 316 17.05 7.11 20.94
N TYR A 317 17.94 6.30 20.36
CA TYR A 317 19.38 6.35 20.61
C TYR A 317 19.99 7.66 20.05
N ASN A 318 19.65 8.01 18.81
CA ASN A 318 20.14 9.24 18.17
C ASN A 318 19.62 10.52 18.85
N HIS A 319 18.51 10.44 19.58
CA HIS A 319 17.96 11.51 20.40
C HIS A 319 18.41 11.46 21.88
N GLU A 320 19.39 10.62 22.21
CA GLU A 320 19.95 10.49 23.55
C GLU A 320 18.93 10.11 24.64
N LEU A 321 17.84 9.42 24.27
CA LEU A 321 16.82 8.94 25.23
C LEU A 321 17.16 7.57 25.82
N ILE A 322 18.00 6.81 25.12
CA ILE A 322 18.48 5.49 25.55
C ILE A 322 20.00 5.41 25.34
N ASP A 323 20.64 4.43 25.98
CA ASP A 323 22.02 4.03 25.75
C ASP A 323 22.10 2.51 25.54
N SER A 324 23.32 1.99 25.34
CA SER A 324 23.55 0.56 25.14
C SER A 324 24.77 0.04 25.89
N SER A 325 24.73 -1.24 26.27
CA SER A 325 25.88 -1.97 26.81
C SER A 325 26.00 -3.36 26.16
N ILE A 326 27.20 -3.93 26.21
CA ILE A 326 27.44 -5.31 25.81
C ILE A 326 27.80 -6.12 27.05
N GLU A 327 26.94 -7.07 27.41
CA GLU A 327 27.08 -7.90 28.60
C GLU A 327 26.83 -9.37 28.22
N ASP A 328 27.74 -10.26 28.63
CA ASP A 328 27.70 -11.70 28.34
C ASP A 328 27.44 -12.05 26.84
N GLY A 329 27.98 -11.21 25.94
CA GLY A 329 27.87 -11.39 24.49
C GLY A 329 26.54 -10.94 23.87
N LYS A 330 25.68 -10.25 24.63
CA LYS A 330 24.42 -9.66 24.16
C LYS A 330 24.51 -8.13 24.13
N LEU A 331 23.83 -7.53 23.15
CA LEU A 331 23.67 -6.08 23.07
C LEU A 331 22.36 -5.69 23.75
N TYR A 332 22.48 -4.96 24.85
CA TYR A 332 21.35 -4.42 25.62
C TYR A 332 21.17 -2.94 25.33
N TYR A 333 19.92 -2.51 25.32
CA TYR A 333 19.52 -1.12 25.33
C TYR A 333 18.84 -0.82 26.67
N PHE A 334 18.96 0.40 27.17
CA PHE A 334 18.31 0.85 28.39
C PHE A 334 18.05 2.36 28.33
N LYS A 335 17.02 2.81 29.02
CA LYS A 335 16.67 4.22 29.15
C LYS A 335 17.76 4.96 29.95
N LYS A 336 18.14 6.15 29.48
CA LYS A 336 19.14 7.00 30.14
C LYS A 336 18.62 7.65 31.42
#